data_AF-A0A6I5WMB3-F1
#
_entry.id   AF-A0A6I5WMB3-F1
#
_cell.length_a   1.000
_cell.length_b   1.000
_cell.length_c   1.000
_cell.angle_alpha   90.00
_cell.angle_beta   90.00
_cell.angle_gamma   90.00
#
_symmetry.space_group_name_H-M   'P 1'
#
loop_
_entity.id
_entity.type
_entity.pdbx_description
1 polymer ?
#
loop_
_entity_poly.entity_id
_entity_poly.type
_entity_poly.pdbx_seq_one_letter_code
_entity_poly.pdbx_strand_id
1 'polypeptide(L)'
;MRNAQQPRPERANGSALTRFLVVLTDVRSDDGDRDERSSPERRRQVVSASSREAADRIAGAFMALGMVRAGRQRVKVIAIGRRHGRG
;
A
#
# COMPACT_ATOMS: atom_id res chain seq x y z
N MET A 1 -46.55 -19.80 17.34
CA MET A 1 -45.60 -18.67 17.30
C MET A 1 -44.35 -19.13 16.55
N ARG A 2 -44.25 -18.86 15.24
CA ARG A 2 -43.13 -19.26 14.39
C ARG A 2 -42.07 -18.16 14.46
N ASN A 3 -40.91 -18.46 15.02
CA ASN A 3 -39.79 -17.52 15.07
C ASN A 3 -39.34 -17.20 13.65
N ALA A 4 -39.44 -15.93 13.27
CA ALA A 4 -38.93 -15.42 12.01
C ALA A 4 -37.41 -15.60 12.00
N GLN A 5 -36.92 -16.52 11.18
CA GLN A 5 -35.51 -16.63 10.83
C GLN A 5 -35.16 -15.32 10.11
N GLN A 6 -34.62 -14.35 10.84
CA GLN A 6 -34.07 -13.14 10.25
C GLN A 6 -32.99 -13.55 9.24
N PRO A 7 -32.97 -13.01 8.01
CA PRO A 7 -31.90 -13.28 7.07
C PRO A 7 -30.60 -12.77 7.69
N ARG A 8 -29.67 -13.70 7.98
CA ARG A 8 -28.30 -13.36 8.37
C ARG A 8 -27.77 -12.36 7.33
N PRO A 9 -27.19 -11.22 7.73
CA PRO A 9 -26.54 -10.35 6.76
C PRO A 9 -25.48 -11.19 6.07
N GLU A 10 -25.72 -11.46 4.79
CA GLU A 10 -24.75 -12.03 3.87
C GLU A 10 -23.49 -11.20 4.08
N ARG A 11 -22.49 -11.79 4.74
CA ARG A 11 -21.20 -11.14 4.96
C ARG A 11 -20.71 -10.81 3.57
N ALA A 12 -20.86 -9.55 3.18
CA ALA A 12 -20.49 -9.05 1.86
C ALA A 12 -19.15 -9.68 1.52
N ASN A 13 -19.20 -10.64 0.60
CA ASN A 13 -18.08 -11.47 0.20
C ASN A 13 -16.88 -10.55 0.10
N GLY A 14 -15.90 -10.77 0.99
CA GLY A 14 -14.78 -9.85 1.21
C GLY A 14 -14.19 -9.48 -0.12
N SER A 15 -14.60 -8.31 -0.61
CA SER A 15 -14.35 -7.92 -1.99
C SER A 15 -12.86 -8.01 -2.16
N ALA A 16 -12.45 -8.79 -3.14
CA ALA A 16 -11.08 -9.02 -3.47
C ALA A 16 -10.52 -7.72 -4.06
N LEU A 17 -10.36 -6.72 -3.20
CA LEU A 17 -9.86 -5.41 -3.51
C LEU A 17 -8.35 -5.49 -3.44
N THR A 18 -7.72 -5.15 -4.56
CA THR A 18 -6.29 -4.92 -4.62
C THR A 18 -5.94 -3.82 -3.62
N ARG A 19 -5.07 -4.14 -2.66
CA ARG A 19 -4.59 -3.17 -1.68
C ARG A 19 -3.30 -2.55 -2.21
N PHE A 20 -3.06 -1.31 -1.87
CA PHE A 20 -1.85 -0.60 -2.27
C PHE A 20 -1.04 -0.24 -1.03
N LEU A 21 0.29 -0.29 -1.15
CA LEU A 21 1.20 0.36 -0.22
C LEU A 21 1.89 1.51 -0.94
N VAL A 22 1.85 2.69 -0.34
CA VAL A 22 2.67 3.82 -0.73
C VAL A 22 3.85 3.87 0.24
N VAL A 23 5.05 3.75 -0.30
CA VAL A 23 6.30 3.64 0.45
C VAL A 23 7.16 4.86 0.15
N LEU A 24 7.62 5.53 1.20
CA LEU A 24 8.62 6.59 1.13
C LEU A 24 9.98 6.01 1.57
N THR A 25 10.99 6.16 0.72
CA THR A 25 12.33 5.60 0.93
C THR A 25 13.41 6.63 0.69
N ASP A 26 14.59 6.46 1.29
CA ASP A 26 15.75 7.34 1.04
C ASP A 26 16.43 6.97 -0.30
N VAL A 27 16.75 7.97 -1.12
CA VAL A 27 17.53 7.80 -2.35
C VAL A 27 18.98 7.54 -1.99
N ARG A 28 19.53 6.46 -2.56
CA ARG A 28 20.94 6.12 -2.40
C ARG A 28 21.67 6.47 -3.69
N SER A 29 22.90 6.96 -3.54
CA SER A 29 23.74 7.39 -4.67
C SER A 29 24.35 6.23 -5.46
N ASP A 30 24.20 4.99 -5.00
CA ASP A 30 24.89 3.81 -5.55
C ASP A 30 23.86 2.70 -5.85
N ASP A 31 23.35 2.71 -7.09
CA ASP A 31 22.41 1.73 -7.67
C ASP A 31 23.18 0.58 -8.38
N GLY A 32 24.30 0.11 -7.80
CA GLY A 32 25.01 -1.09 -8.25
C GLY A 32 24.26 -2.40 -7.98
N ASP A 33 24.93 -3.53 -8.22
CA ASP A 33 24.49 -4.96 -8.21
C ASP A 33 23.78 -5.40 -6.90
N ARG A 34 22.58 -4.86 -6.65
CA ARG A 34 21.94 -4.89 -5.33
C ARG A 34 20.81 -5.90 -5.26
N ASP A 35 20.94 -6.79 -4.28
CA ASP A 35 19.87 -7.70 -3.86
C ASP A 35 18.99 -7.06 -2.77
N GLU A 36 17.75 -6.74 -3.12
CA GLU A 36 16.72 -6.21 -2.20
C GLU A 36 16.33 -7.19 -1.08
N ARG A 37 16.74 -8.47 -1.14
CA ARG A 37 16.58 -9.42 -0.04
C ARG A 37 17.64 -9.25 1.05
N SER A 38 18.89 -8.96 0.68
CA SER A 38 20.02 -8.90 1.62
C SER A 38 20.24 -7.52 2.21
N SER A 39 19.92 -6.44 1.49
CA SER A 39 20.13 -5.07 1.97
C SER A 39 18.98 -4.15 1.57
N PRO A 40 17.80 -4.31 2.18
CA PRO A 40 16.59 -3.60 1.78
C PRO A 40 16.75 -2.09 1.95
N GLU A 41 16.10 -1.35 1.05
CA GLU A 41 16.01 0.10 1.16
C GLU A 41 15.35 0.50 2.50
N ARG A 42 15.90 1.52 3.18
CA ARG A 42 15.33 2.00 4.45
C ARG A 42 13.98 2.67 4.16
N ARG A 43 12.90 2.01 4.54
CA ARG A 43 11.52 2.50 4.44
C ARG A 43 11.27 3.47 5.59
N ARG A 44 11.03 4.74 5.26
CA ARG A 44 10.76 5.81 6.24
C ARG A 44 9.29 5.83 6.61
N GLN A 45 8.42 5.64 5.64
CA GLN A 45 6.98 5.63 5.86
C GLN A 45 6.30 4.65 4.91
N VAL A 46 5.30 3.94 5.42
CA VAL A 46 4.46 3.02 4.66
C VAL A 46 3.02 3.33 4.97
N VAL A 47 2.24 3.69 3.95
CA VAL A 47 0.81 3.97 4.09
C VAL A 47 0.04 2.99 3.22
N SER A 48 -1.03 2.41 3.75
CA SER A 48 -1.87 1.51 2.97
C SER A 48 -3.10 2.20 2.40
N ALA A 49 -3.46 1.88 1.16
CA ALA A 49 -4.67 2.36 0.50
C ALA A 49 -5.52 1.17 0.01
N SER A 50 -6.85 1.31 0.09
CA SER A 50 -7.81 0.28 -0.37
C SER A 50 -8.13 0.40 -1.87
N SER A 51 -7.73 1.49 -2.51
CA SER A 51 -7.94 1.73 -3.95
C SER A 51 -6.72 2.39 -4.57
N ARG A 52 -6.61 2.28 -5.89
CA ARG A 52 -5.52 2.89 -6.66
C ARG A 52 -5.56 4.42 -6.54
N GLU A 53 -6.75 5.00 -6.69
CA GLU A 53 -6.97 6.45 -6.61
C GLU A 53 -6.53 7.02 -5.24
N ALA A 54 -6.85 6.34 -4.14
CA ALA A 54 -6.39 6.74 -2.82
C ALA A 54 -4.85 6.67 -2.70
N ALA A 55 -4.24 5.63 -3.26
CA ALA A 55 -2.79 5.49 -3.29
C ALA A 55 -2.12 6.61 -4.10
N ASP A 56 -2.68 6.97 -5.26
CA ASP A 56 -2.17 8.05 -6.11
C ASP A 56 -2.29 9.42 -5.42
N ARG A 57 -3.39 9.68 -4.69
CA ARG A 57 -3.52 10.90 -3.86
C ARG A 57 -2.46 10.96 -2.76
N ILE A 58 -2.23 9.86 -2.05
CA ILE A 58 -1.20 9.77 -1.00
C ILE A 58 0.20 9.97 -1.61
N ALA A 59 0.46 9.36 -2.77
CA ALA A 59 1.73 9.52 -3.47
C ALA A 59 1.94 11.00 -3.87
N GLY A 60 0.91 11.65 -4.42
CA GLY A 60 0.93 13.08 -4.73
C GLY A 60 1.25 13.95 -3.51
N ALA A 61 0.69 13.63 -2.34
CA ALA A 61 1.02 14.32 -1.09
C ALA A 61 2.49 14.13 -0.70
N PHE A 62 3.05 12.91 -0.84
CA PHE A 62 4.47 12.68 -0.60
C PHE A 62 5.39 13.38 -1.60
N MET A 63 4.98 13.52 -2.86
CA MET A 63 5.73 14.29 -3.87
C MET A 63 5.85 15.79 -3.53
N ALA A 64 4.98 16.30 -2.65
CA ALA A 64 5.08 17.68 -2.16
C ALA A 64 6.14 17.86 -1.07
N LEU A 65 6.66 16.78 -0.47
CA LEU A 65 7.66 16.85 0.59
C LEU A 65 9.01 17.38 0.05
N GLY A 66 9.64 18.28 0.81
CA GLY A 66 10.91 18.89 0.43
C GLY A 66 12.03 17.87 0.20
N MET A 67 12.07 16.78 0.98
CA MET A 67 13.07 15.71 0.83
C MET A 67 12.91 14.91 -0.48
N VAL A 68 11.67 14.76 -0.96
CA VAL A 68 11.38 14.11 -2.24
C VAL A 68 11.75 15.02 -3.40
N ARG A 69 11.37 16.30 -3.32
CA ARG A 69 11.73 17.32 -4.33
C ARG A 69 13.23 17.58 -4.41
N ALA A 70 13.94 17.48 -3.28
CA ALA A 70 15.39 17.58 -3.22
C ALA A 70 16.12 16.31 -3.74
N GLY A 71 15.38 15.30 -4.23
CA GLY A 71 15.95 14.06 -4.75
C GLY A 71 16.56 13.15 -3.68
N ARG A 72 16.31 13.42 -2.39
CA ARG A 72 16.83 12.64 -1.26
C ARG A 72 15.91 11.49 -0.86
N GLN A 73 14.65 11.52 -1.28
CA GLN A 73 13.67 10.47 -1.04
C GLN A 73 12.87 10.13 -2.30
N ARG A 74 12.38 8.89 -2.39
CA ARG A 74 11.56 8.38 -3.49
C ARG A 74 10.26 7.80 -2.95
N VAL A 75 9.21 7.95 -3.75
CA VAL A 75 7.88 7.41 -3.46
C VAL A 75 7.63 6.22 -4.40
N LYS A 76 7.27 5.07 -3.83
CA LYS A 76 6.92 3.85 -4.57
C LYS A 76 5.49 3.45 -4.26
N VAL A 77 4.65 3.27 -5.28
CA VAL A 77 3.29 2.71 -5.12
C VAL A 77 3.34 1.24 -5.51
N ILE A 78 3.01 0.37 -4.57
CA ILE A 78 3.09 -1.08 -4.73
C ILE A 78 1.67 -1.65 -4.65
N ALA A 79 1.21 -2.26 -5.74
CA ALA A 79 -0.01 -3.06 -5.72
C ALA A 79 0.29 -4.39 -5.02
N ILE A 80 -0.38 -4.62 -3.91
CA ILE A 80 -0.30 -5.88 -3.17
C ILE A 80 -1.61 -6.60 -3.47
N GLY A 81 -1.50 -7.71 -4.20
CA GLY A 81 -2.63 -8.45 -4.73
C GLY A 81 -3.71 -8.74 -3.69
N ARG A 82 -4.87 -9.20 -4.18
CA ARG A 82 -6.07 -9.49 -3.39
C ARG A 82 -5.70 -10.25 -2.11
N ARG A 83 -5.98 -9.66 -0.94
CA ARG A 83 -6.03 -10.44 0.30
C ARG A 83 -7.17 -11.43 0.13
N HIS A 84 -6.86 -12.66 -0.27
CA HIS A 84 -7.73 -13.78 0.06
C HIS A 84 -7.88 -13.72 1.58
N GLY A 85 -9.10 -13.48 2.06
CA GLY A 85 -9.39 -13.62 3.47
C GLY A 85 -8.91 -15.01 3.86
N ARG A 86 -7.89 -15.09 4.72
CA ARG A 86 -7.52 -16.37 5.32
C ARG A 86 -8.76 -16.83 6.08
N GLY A 87 -9.34 -17.94 5.60
CA GLY A 87 -10.31 -18.73 6.36
C GLY A 87 -9.68 -19.31 7.60
#